data_AF-A0A7J0BWF0-F1
#
_entry.id   AF-A0A7J0BWF0-F1
#
_cell.length_a   1.000
_cell.length_b   1.000
_cell.length_c   1.000
_cell.angle_alpha   90.00
_cell.angle_beta   90.00
_cell.angle_gamma   90.00
#
_symmetry.space_group_name_H-M   'P 1'
#
loop_
_entity.id
_entity.type
_entity.pdbx_description
1 polymer ?
#
loop_
_entity_poly.entity_id
_entity_poly.type
_entity_poly.pdbx_seq_one_letter_code
_entity_poly.pdbx_strand_id
1 'polypeptide(L)' 'MSRQWDYTHGDIEVYNSRGAHLGSMDPVSGKMYKRDVVGREIKK' A
#
# COMPACT_ATOMS: atom_id res chain seq x y z
N MET A 1 -0.21 -11.53 -5.02
CA MET A 1 0.12 -10.26 -4.35
C MET A 1 0.70 -9.36 -5.40
N SER A 2 0.22 -8.12 -5.51
CA SER A 2 0.73 -7.12 -6.47
C SER A 2 1.29 -5.91 -5.74
N ARG A 3 2.18 -5.18 -6.42
CA ARG A 3 2.84 -3.98 -5.93
C ARG A 3 2.70 -2.90 -7.00
N GLN A 4 2.31 -1.69 -6.62
CA GLN A 4 2.24 -0.55 -7.53
C GLN A 4 2.99 0.63 -6.93
N TRP A 5 3.62 1.43 -7.79
CA TRP A 5 4.33 2.63 -7.37
C TRP A 5 3.35 3.79 -7.23
N ASP A 6 3.31 4.41 -6.05
CA ASP A 6 2.56 5.65 -5.82
C ASP A 6 3.46 6.86 -6.06
N TYR A 7 3.24 7.53 -7.19
CA TYR A 7 3.96 8.75 -7.56
C TYR A 7 3.67 9.95 -6.66
N THR A 8 2.59 9.90 -5.87
CA THR A 8 2.18 10.98 -4.95
C THR A 8 2.98 10.95 -3.65
N HIS A 9 3.30 9.74 -3.18
CA HIS A 9 3.89 9.53 -1.85
C HIS A 9 5.31 8.94 -1.92
N GLY A 10 5.77 8.48 -3.09
CA GLY A 10 7.11 7.92 -3.27
C GLY A 10 7.28 6.57 -2.58
N ASP A 11 6.20 5.81 -2.42
CA ASP A 11 6.17 4.49 -1.80
C ASP A 11 5.46 3.46 -2.68
N ILE A 12 5.54 2.20 -2.26
CA ILE A 12 4.95 1.06 -2.98
C ILE A 12 3.64 0.67 -2.30
N GLU A 13 2.52 0.81 -3.00
CA GLU A 13 1.23 0.29 -2.57
C GLU A 13 1.18 -1.24 -2.75
N VAL A 14 0.78 -1.96 -1.71
CA VAL A 14 0.79 -3.43 -1.68
C VAL A 14 -0.63 -3.96 -1.62
N TYR A 15 -0.93 -4.95 -2.46
CA TYR A 15 -2.26 -5.59 -2.51
C TYR A 15 -2.18 -7.11 -2.32
N ASN A 16 -3.20 -7.67 -1.67
CA ASN A 16 -3.35 -9.12 -1.58
C ASN A 16 -3.76 -9.73 -2.94
N SER A 17 -3.80 -11.06 -3.04
CA SER A 17 -4.22 -11.76 -4.26
C SER A 17 -5.68 -11.51 -4.67
N ARG A 18 -6.49 -10.95 -3.78
CA ARG A 18 -7.89 -10.57 -4.02
C ARG A 18 -8.04 -9.09 -4.39
N GLY A 19 -6.94 -8.35 -4.53
CA GLY A 19 -6.94 -6.93 -4.85
C GLY A 19 -7.24 -6.00 -3.68
N ALA A 20 -7.31 -6.50 -2.43
CA ALA A 20 -7.45 -5.64 -1.27
C ALA A 20 -6.11 -4.95 -0.98
N HIS A 21 -6.15 -3.64 -0.75
CA HIS A 21 -5.01 -2.87 -0.31
C HIS A 21 -4.57 -3.38 1.07
N LEU A 22 -3.25 -3.46 1.30
CA LEU A 22 -2.65 -3.92 2.55
C LEU A 22 -1.80 -2.84 3.22
N GLY A 23 -1.60 -1.70 2.56
CA GLY A 23 -0.75 -0.60 3.00
C GLY A 23 0.43 -0.32 2.08
N SER A 24 1.28 0.61 2.52
CA SER A 24 2.42 1.11 1.75
C SER A 24 3.75 0.58 2.31
N MET A 25 4.64 0.26 1.38
CA MET A 25 5.96 -0.31 1.58
C MET A 25 7.03 0.70 1.19
N ASP A 26 8.05 0.84 2.04
CA ASP A 26 9.26 1.60 1.76
C ASP A 26 10.01 0.93 0.60
N PRO A 27 10.29 1.65 -0.50
CA PRO A 27 10.94 1.07 -1.67
C PRO A 27 12.43 0.77 -1.49
N VAL A 28 13.08 1.38 -0.51
CA VAL A 28 14.50 1.17 -0.21
C VAL A 28 14.66 0.00 0.73
N SER A 29 13.90 -0.03 1.83
CA SER A 29 14.04 -1.08 2.85
C SER A 29 13.15 -2.31 2.62
N GLY A 30 12.13 -2.20 1.77
CA GLY A 30 11.12 -3.25 1.55
C GLY A 30 10.21 -3.48 2.75
N LYS A 31 10.27 -2.62 3.77
CA LYS A 31 9.45 -2.75 4.99
C LYS A 31 8.10 -2.08 4.79
N MET A 32 7.04 -2.77 5.21
CA MET A 32 5.71 -2.16 5.36
C MET A 32 5.77 -1.16 6.52
N TYR A 33 5.56 0.12 6.23
CA TYR A 33 5.63 1.17 7.26
C TYR A 33 4.27 1.84 7.50
N LYS A 34 3.40 1.87 6.50
CA LYS A 34 1.98 2.18 6.69
C LYS A 34 1.22 0.85 6.81
N ARG A 35 0.86 0.48 8.04
CA ARG A 35 -0.12 -0.60 8.23
C ARG A 35 -1.46 -0.12 7.71
N ASP A 36 -2.21 -1.02 7.10
CA ASP A 36 -3.60 -0.80 6.74
C ASP A 36 -4.35 -0.23 7.96
N VAL A 37 -4.79 1.03 7.85
CA VAL A 37 -5.62 1.62 8.89
C VAL A 37 -7.01 1.07 8.66
N VAL A 38 -7.45 0.13 9.49
CA VAL A 38 -8.83 -0.36 9.50
C VAL A 38 -9.75 0.86 9.54
N GLY A 39 -10.51 1.10 8.47
CA GLY A 39 -11.43 2.23 8.34
C GLY A 39 -11.01 3.35 7.39
N ARG A 40 -9.88 3.26 6.68
CA ARG A 40 -9.60 4.15 5.53
C ARG A 40 -10.43 3.73 4.31
N GLU A 41 -11.69 4.13 4.27
CA GLU A 41 -12.48 4.13 3.03
C GLU A 41 -12.02 5.30 2.16
N ILE A 42 -11.52 5.01 0.95
CA ILE A 42 -11.48 6.02 -0.11
C ILE A 42 -12.94 6.21 -0.53
N LYS A 43 -13.63 7.19 0.05
CA LYS A 43 -14.92 7.63 -0.47
C LYS A 43 -14.70 8.22 -1.87
N LYS A 44 -15.43 7.70 -2.85
CA LYS A 44 -15.53 8.25 -4.21
C LYS A 44 -16.12 9.65 -4.19
#